data_AF-A0A8J6KDC3-F1
#
_entry.id   AF-A0A8J6KDC3-F1
#
_cell.length_a   1.000
_cell.length_b   1.000
_cell.length_c   1.000
_cell.angle_alpha   90.00
_cell.angle_beta   90.00
_cell.angle_gamma   90.00
#
_symmetry.space_group_name_H-M   'P 1'
#
loop_
_entity.id
_entity.type
_entity.pdbx_description
1 polymer ?
#
loop_
_entity_poly.entity_id
_entity_poly.type
_entity_poly.pdbx_seq_one_letter_code
_entity_poly.pdbx_strand_id
1 'polypeptide(L)'
;MKESIMNQEKLAKLQAQVRIGGKGTARRKKKVVHRTATADDKKLQFSLKKLGVNNISGIEEVSDSLSVLGAVDGKAPLATGEEEDDEVPELVENFDEASKNESV
;
A
#
# COMPACT_ATOMS: atom_id res chain seq x y z
N MET A 1 39.31 30.46 -6.83
CA MET A 1 38.15 29.54 -6.77
C MET A 1 38.69 28.15 -7.03
N LYS A 2 38.63 27.23 -6.06
CA LYS A 2 39.09 25.84 -6.27
C LYS A 2 37.91 25.06 -6.79
N GLU A 3 37.94 24.70 -8.07
CA GLU A 3 37.00 23.76 -8.66
C GLU A 3 37.09 22.45 -7.87
N SER A 4 36.02 22.11 -7.16
CA SER A 4 35.84 20.78 -6.59
C SER A 4 35.48 19.83 -7.73
N ILE A 5 36.47 19.51 -8.56
CA ILE A 5 36.36 18.49 -9.59
C ILE A 5 36.00 17.20 -8.85
N MET A 6 34.80 16.68 -9.12
CA MET A 6 34.26 15.48 -8.50
C MET A 6 35.32 14.38 -8.55
N ASN A 7 35.78 13.94 -7.38
CA ASN A 7 36.81 12.90 -7.30
C ASN A 7 36.17 11.56 -7.67
N GLN A 8 36.37 11.15 -8.92
CA GLN A 8 35.78 9.96 -9.52
C GLN A 8 36.15 8.67 -8.76
N GLU A 9 37.36 8.59 -8.21
CA GLU A 9 37.79 7.41 -7.43
C GLU A 9 37.03 7.28 -6.11
N LYS A 10 36.84 8.40 -5.38
CA LYS A 10 36.05 8.40 -4.14
C LYS A 10 34.60 8.06 -4.41
N LEU A 11 34.04 8.58 -5.51
CA LEU A 11 32.66 8.28 -5.92
C LEU A 11 32.48 6.82 -6.29
N ALA A 12 33.38 6.25 -7.10
CA ALA A 12 33.34 4.83 -7.48
C ALA A 12 33.45 3.91 -6.25
N LYS A 13 34.30 4.29 -5.27
CA LYS A 13 34.45 3.55 -4.02
C LYS A 13 33.19 3.61 -3.15
N LEU A 14 32.52 4.77 -3.09
CA LEU A 14 31.22 4.93 -2.43
C LEU A 14 30.15 4.09 -3.12
N GLN A 15 30.09 4.10 -4.46
CA GLN A 15 29.15 3.29 -5.25
C GLN A 15 29.34 1.78 -5.06
N ALA A 16 30.58 1.30 -4.91
CA ALA A 16 30.87 -0.10 -4.64
C ALA A 16 30.53 -0.53 -3.20
N GLN A 17 30.55 0.40 -2.23
CA GLN A 17 30.22 0.12 -0.83
C GLN A 17 28.71 0.06 -0.57
N VAL A 18 27.88 0.58 -1.48
CA VAL A 18 26.43 0.62 -1.27
C VAL A 18 25.86 -0.80 -1.36
N ARG A 19 25.12 -1.19 -0.32
CA ARG A 19 24.55 -2.54 -0.14
C ARG A 19 23.28 -2.77 -0.98
N ILE A 20 23.27 -2.29 -2.23
CA ILE A 20 22.09 -2.30 -3.12
C ILE A 20 21.85 -3.65 -3.80
N GLY A 21 22.82 -4.57 -3.72
CA GLY A 21 22.74 -5.88 -4.37
C GLY A 21 22.90 -5.75 -5.89
N GLY A 22 24.13 -5.92 -6.36
CA GLY A 22 24.47 -5.93 -7.79
C GLY A 22 24.12 -7.25 -8.49
N LYS A 23 24.41 -7.33 -9.80
CA LYS A 23 24.20 -8.53 -10.63
C LYS A 23 24.94 -9.73 -10.01
N GLY A 24 24.22 -10.81 -9.71
CA GLY A 24 24.77 -12.01 -9.06
C GLY A 24 24.77 -11.99 -7.54
N THR A 25 24.39 -10.89 -6.87
CA THR A 25 24.21 -10.88 -5.42
C THR A 25 22.95 -11.65 -5.03
N ALA A 26 23.02 -12.39 -3.91
CA ALA A 26 21.91 -13.18 -3.42
C ALA A 26 20.74 -12.27 -3.03
N ARG A 27 19.73 -12.20 -3.89
CA ARG A 27 18.50 -11.48 -3.60
C ARG A 27 17.70 -12.26 -2.56
N ARG A 28 17.26 -11.59 -1.50
CA ARG A 28 16.38 -12.20 -0.50
C ARG A 28 15.12 -12.71 -1.21
N LYS A 29 14.83 -14.00 -1.09
CA LYS A 29 13.56 -14.56 -1.56
C LYS A 29 12.42 -13.88 -0.79
N LYS A 30 11.41 -13.37 -1.50
CA LYS A 30 10.20 -12.82 -0.87
C LYS A 30 9.54 -13.94 -0.07
N LYS A 31 9.52 -13.81 1.26
CA LYS A 31 8.70 -14.68 2.11
C LYS A 31 7.28 -14.13 2.08
N VAL A 32 6.40 -14.76 1.33
CA VAL A 32 4.96 -14.50 1.44
C VAL A 32 4.50 -15.12 2.76
N VAL A 33 4.13 -14.26 3.71
CA VAL A 33 3.56 -14.70 4.99
C VAL A 33 2.05 -14.71 4.82
N HIS A 34 1.45 -15.89 4.77
CA HIS A 34 0.01 -16.03 4.88
C HIS A 34 -0.38 -15.88 6.35
N ARG A 35 -1.11 -14.82 6.66
CA ARG A 35 -1.78 -14.67 7.96
C ARG A 35 -3.06 -15.47 7.92
N THR A 36 -3.27 -16.36 8.89
CA THR A 36 -4.51 -17.12 9.02
C THR A 36 -5.55 -16.28 9.77
N ALA A 37 -6.64 -15.92 9.09
CA ALA A 37 -7.72 -15.09 9.65
C ALA A 37 -8.34 -15.68 10.93
N THR A 38 -8.30 -17.01 11.09
CA THR A 38 -8.90 -17.73 12.22
C THR A 38 -8.22 -17.50 13.57
N ALA A 39 -6.94 -17.11 13.59
CA ALA A 39 -6.22 -16.85 14.84
C ALA A 39 -6.56 -15.47 15.41
N ASP A 40 -6.78 -14.48 14.53
CA ASP A 40 -7.10 -13.11 14.93
C ASP A 40 -8.57 -12.99 15.36
N ASP A 41 -9.49 -13.74 14.73
CA ASP A 41 -10.89 -13.82 15.16
C ASP A 41 -11.03 -14.31 16.62
N LYS A 42 -10.29 -15.35 17.02
CA LYS A 42 -10.31 -15.84 18.43
C LYS A 42 -9.84 -14.79 19.43
N LYS A 43 -8.86 -13.96 19.06
CA LYS A 43 -8.36 -12.86 19.91
C LYS A 43 -9.39 -11.73 20.00
N LEU A 44 -10.06 -11.42 18.90
CA LEU A 44 -11.14 -10.45 18.85
C LEU A 44 -12.30 -10.89 19.74
N GLN A 45 -12.78 -12.13 19.57
CA GLN A 45 -13.83 -12.72 20.39
C GLN A 45 -13.49 -12.70 21.89
N PHE A 46 -12.25 -13.04 22.26
CA PHE A 46 -11.81 -12.97 23.66
C PHE A 46 -11.80 -11.53 24.21
N SER A 47 -11.41 -10.56 23.39
CA SER A 47 -11.39 -9.15 23.78
C SER A 47 -12.80 -8.58 23.96
N LEU A 48 -13.71 -8.89 23.04
CA LEU A 48 -15.13 -8.50 23.14
C LEU A 48 -15.80 -9.10 24.39
N LYS A 49 -15.52 -10.39 24.67
CA LYS A 49 -16.02 -11.06 25.88
C LYS A 49 -15.53 -10.41 27.17
N LYS A 50 -14.27 -9.93 27.21
CA LYS A 50 -13.74 -9.17 28.36
C LYS A 50 -14.45 -7.83 28.58
N LEU A 51 -14.91 -7.21 27.51
CA LEU A 51 -15.71 -5.98 27.55
C LEU A 51 -17.19 -6.26 27.85
N GLY A 52 -17.59 -7.53 28.02
CA GLY A 52 -18.97 -7.92 28.30
C GLY A 52 -19.88 -7.96 27.06
N VAL A 53 -19.30 -7.86 25.86
CA VAL A 53 -20.05 -7.95 24.60
C VAL A 53 -20.29 -9.42 24.28
N ASN A 54 -21.56 -9.79 24.10
CA ASN A 54 -22.00 -11.14 23.71
C ASN A 54 -22.47 -11.15 22.25
N ASN A 55 -22.17 -12.23 21.54
CA ASN A 55 -22.66 -12.42 20.18
C ASN A 55 -24.17 -12.67 20.18
N ILE A 56 -24.90 -11.98 19.32
CA ILE A 56 -26.33 -12.19 19.10
C ILE A 56 -26.46 -13.34 18.08
N SER A 57 -27.19 -14.40 18.44
CA SER A 57 -27.35 -15.57 17.58
C SER A 57 -28.10 -15.22 16.29
N GLY A 58 -27.59 -15.67 15.14
CA GLY A 58 -28.23 -15.50 13.83
C GLY A 58 -27.90 -14.21 13.07
N ILE A 59 -27.00 -13.37 13.60
CA ILE A 59 -26.50 -12.18 12.89
C ILE A 59 -25.07 -12.43 12.45
N GLU A 60 -24.87 -12.62 11.15
CA GLU A 60 -23.54 -12.77 10.52
C GLU A 60 -23.05 -11.44 9.93
N GLU A 61 -23.97 -10.55 9.53
CA GLU A 61 -23.70 -9.25 8.92
C GLU A 61 -24.65 -8.19 9.49
N VAL A 62 -24.14 -6.97 9.74
CA VAL A 62 -24.93 -5.83 10.21
C VAL A 62 -25.04 -4.82 9.06
N SER A 63 -26.26 -4.36 8.77
CA SER A 63 -26.45 -3.23 7.85
C SER A 63 -26.29 -1.93 8.64
N ASP A 64 -25.16 -1.25 8.46
CA ASP A 64 -24.87 0.03 9.10
C ASP A 64 -25.68 1.17 8.45
N SER A 65 -27.01 1.11 8.51
CA SER A 65 -27.87 2.24 8.17
C SER A 65 -28.04 3.12 9.40
N LEU A 66 -27.05 3.97 9.66
CA LEU A 66 -27.17 5.07 10.62
C LEU A 66 -28.15 6.11 10.05
N SER A 67 -29.45 5.89 10.24
CA SER A 67 -30.46 6.92 9.99
C SER A 67 -30.49 7.89 11.18
N VAL A 68 -29.64 8.92 11.11
CA VAL A 68 -29.95 10.18 11.81
C VAL A 68 -31.27 10.69 11.25
N LEU A 69 -32.20 11.00 12.16
CA LEU A 69 -33.50 11.59 11.95
C LEU A 69 -33.53 12.58 10.75
N GLY A 70 -34.30 12.24 9.71
CA GLY A 70 -34.57 13.14 8.59
C GLY A 70 -35.14 12.39 7.38
N ALA A 71 -36.45 12.43 7.22
CA ALA A 71 -37.13 11.88 6.04
C ALA A 71 -36.77 12.67 4.77
N VAL A 72 -36.37 11.97 3.70
CA VAL A 72 -36.64 12.34 2.30
C VAL A 72 -36.84 11.05 1.49
N ASP A 73 -37.98 11.00 0.82
CA ASP A 73 -38.42 10.01 -0.16
C ASP A 73 -37.44 9.77 -1.32
N GLY A 74 -37.50 8.55 -1.88
CA GLY A 74 -37.25 8.35 -3.31
C GLY A 74 -35.91 7.73 -3.71
N LYS A 75 -35.88 6.40 -3.76
CA LYS A 75 -35.22 5.55 -4.78
C LYS A 75 -34.11 6.22 -5.63
N ALA A 76 -32.85 5.97 -5.27
CA ALA A 76 -31.72 6.13 -6.17
C ALA A 76 -31.41 4.79 -6.88
N PRO A 77 -31.06 4.79 -8.19
CA PRO A 77 -30.64 3.59 -8.89
C PRO A 77 -29.26 3.14 -8.42
N LEU A 78 -29.10 1.82 -8.30
CA LEU A 78 -27.85 1.15 -8.01
C LEU A 78 -26.92 1.31 -9.23
N ALA A 79 -25.86 2.12 -9.11
CA ALA A 79 -24.76 2.08 -10.07
C ALA A 79 -23.96 0.80 -9.79
N THR A 80 -24.09 -0.19 -10.68
CA THR A 80 -23.10 -1.26 -10.82
C THR A 80 -21.81 -0.59 -11.26
N GLY A 81 -20.89 -0.37 -10.32
CA GLY A 81 -19.51 -0.04 -10.65
C GLY A 81 -18.91 -1.24 -11.36
N GLU A 82 -18.64 -1.06 -12.66
CA GLU A 82 -17.81 -1.97 -13.43
C GLU A 82 -16.46 -2.09 -12.71
N GLU A 83 -15.94 -3.31 -12.58
CA GLU A 83 -14.56 -3.54 -12.15
C GLU A 83 -13.66 -2.97 -13.27
N GLU A 84 -13.41 -1.67 -13.21
CA GLU A 84 -12.28 -1.06 -13.91
C GLU A 84 -11.04 -1.58 -13.20
N ASP A 85 -10.47 -2.66 -13.76
CA ASP A 85 -9.10 -3.07 -13.53
C ASP A 85 -8.24 -1.81 -13.36
N ASP A 86 -7.57 -1.67 -12.21
CA ASP A 86 -6.65 -0.58 -11.90
C ASP A 86 -5.63 -0.43 -13.05
N GLU A 87 -5.98 0.35 -14.08
CA GLU A 87 -5.19 0.51 -15.28
C GLU A 87 -3.99 1.37 -14.91
N VAL A 88 -2.93 0.69 -14.47
CA VAL A 88 -1.65 1.29 -14.17
C VAL A 88 -1.20 2.03 -15.44
N PRO A 89 -1.11 3.38 -15.40
CA PRO A 89 -0.71 4.12 -16.59
C PRO A 89 0.69 3.70 -17.02
N GLU A 90 0.90 3.50 -18.32
CA GLU A 90 2.22 3.17 -18.86
C GLU A 90 3.22 4.26 -18.46
N LEU A 91 4.31 3.86 -17.81
CA LEU A 91 5.41 4.75 -17.45
C LEU A 91 6.05 5.27 -18.74
N VAL A 92 5.78 6.53 -19.08
CA VAL A 92 6.43 7.20 -20.20
C VAL A 92 7.94 7.18 -19.97
N GLU A 93 8.68 6.48 -20.83
CA GLU A 93 10.12 6.19 -20.65
C GLU A 93 11.05 7.43 -20.79
N ASN A 94 10.51 8.64 -20.92
CA ASN A 94 11.27 9.86 -21.24
C ASN A 94 11.64 10.70 -19.99
N PHE A 95 11.74 10.11 -18.80
CA PHE A 95 12.16 10.84 -17.59
C PHE A 95 13.60 11.35 -17.63
N ASP A 96 14.44 10.79 -18.52
CA ASP A 96 15.86 11.16 -18.65
C ASP A 96 16.09 12.46 -19.46
N GLU A 97 15.04 12.97 -20.12
CA GLU A 97 15.07 14.19 -20.94
C GLU A 97 14.62 15.43 -20.13
N ALA A 98 13.73 15.25 -19.16
CA ALA A 98 13.30 16.29 -18.22
C ALA A 98 14.41 16.74 -17.24
N SER A 99 15.54 16.02 -17.18
CA SER A 99 16.69 16.35 -16.33
C SER A 99 17.73 17.26 -17.03
N LYS A 100 17.69 17.38 -18.37
CA LYS A 100 18.68 18.18 -19.13
C LYS A 100 18.33 19.66 -19.28
N ASN A 101 17.14 20.09 -18.88
CA ASN A 101 16.70 21.48 -18.98
C ASN A 101 16.80 22.26 -17.65
N GLU A 102 17.18 21.63 -16.54
CA GLU A 102 17.61 22.33 -15.33
C GLU A 102 19.14 22.48 -15.31
N SER A 103 19.64 23.39 -16.15
CA SER A 103 20.94 24.02 -15.91
C SER A 103 20.71 25.34 -15.19
N VAL A 104 20.87 25.32 -13.85
CA VAL A 104 21.14 26.51 -13.03
C VAL A 104 22.36 26.22 -12.18
#